data_AF-A0A8B3CQ85-F1
#
_entry.id   AF-A0A8B3CQ85-F1
#
_cell.length_a   1.000
_cell.length_b   1.000
_cell.length_c   1.000
_cell.angle_alpha   90.00
_cell.angle_beta   90.00
_cell.angle_gamma   90.00
#
_symmetry.space_group_name_H-M   'P 1'
#
loop_
_entity.id
_entity.type
_entity.pdbx_description
1 polymer ?
#
loop_
_entity_poly.entity_id
_entity_poly.type
_entity_poly.pdbx_seq_one_letter_code
_entity_poly.pdbx_strand_id
1 'polypeptide(L)'
;MEPTKDEIICRLCGSVAKKEFQTKVLNQYKVVYYKCCDCDLLQSEFPFWLEEAYNKAISILDTGIFLRNNENVKKLTLLLTEVQTQWNEKSFWNSLFRKRVFFQGKILDFGGGHGILVRLMRDVGFDCFWYDKYAKNDFSEGFSYNPAENYDIVLAFELFEHFDKPNENIVEILNFQKPKLLIFSTLLYGSKTPDMNWWYYSFESGQHIAFYNEKTLAKLESLTDYSVCSLATDFHILIRKDLNLDFRKLRKSIRNVESRFPSFRKLYKTKTFEDHLLLKKRTSQAEKES
;
A
#
# COMPACT_ATOMS: atom_id res chain seq x y z
N MET A 1 19.23 18.26 -24.96
CA MET A 1 17.85 18.01 -24.45
C MET A 1 16.98 17.77 -25.66
N GLU A 2 16.37 16.60 -25.77
CA GLU A 2 15.33 16.39 -26.79
C GLU A 2 14.20 17.41 -26.59
N PRO A 3 13.53 17.86 -27.67
CA PRO A 3 12.37 18.74 -27.53
C PRO A 3 11.30 18.05 -26.69
N THR A 4 10.78 18.77 -25.68
CA THR A 4 9.71 18.25 -24.82
C THR A 4 8.50 17.89 -25.68
N LYS A 5 8.07 16.63 -25.65
CA LYS A 5 6.90 16.17 -26.40
C LYS A 5 5.62 16.77 -25.80
N ASP A 6 4.67 17.16 -26.63
CA ASP A 6 3.36 17.62 -26.16
C ASP A 6 2.48 16.46 -25.66
N GLU A 7 2.78 15.24 -26.09
CA GLU A 7 2.04 14.03 -25.73
C GLU A 7 2.98 12.83 -25.49
N ILE A 8 2.56 11.93 -24.59
CA ILE A 8 3.20 10.64 -24.31
C ILE A 8 2.15 9.52 -24.21
N ILE A 9 2.61 8.28 -24.13
CA ILE A 9 1.75 7.13 -23.82
C ILE A 9 1.59 7.02 -22.30
N CYS A 10 0.35 6.85 -21.83
CA CYS A 10 0.03 6.67 -20.43
C CYS A 10 0.61 5.34 -19.91
N ARG A 11 1.43 5.41 -18.87
CA ARG A 11 2.13 4.27 -18.26
C ARG A 11 1.21 3.33 -17.46
N LEU A 12 -0.08 3.68 -17.30
CA LEU A 12 -1.09 2.78 -16.74
C LEU A 12 -1.95 2.12 -17.82
N CYS A 13 -2.68 2.90 -18.63
CA CYS A 13 -3.69 2.34 -19.55
C CYS A 13 -3.28 2.31 -21.03
N GLY A 14 -2.11 2.83 -21.40
CA GLY A 14 -1.64 2.85 -22.79
C GLY A 14 -2.30 3.90 -23.69
N SER A 15 -3.28 4.67 -23.21
CA SER A 15 -3.87 5.78 -23.98
C SER A 15 -2.95 7.01 -24.05
N VAL A 16 -3.28 7.98 -24.90
CA VAL A 16 -2.54 9.25 -25.00
C VAL A 16 -2.68 10.05 -23.70
N ALA A 17 -1.56 10.63 -23.26
CA ALA A 17 -1.49 11.60 -22.18
C ALA A 17 -0.89 12.90 -22.71
N LYS A 18 -1.52 14.03 -22.38
CA LYS A 18 -1.12 15.36 -22.86
C LYS A 18 -0.40 16.12 -21.77
N LYS A 19 0.52 16.99 -22.17
CA LYS A 19 1.21 17.88 -21.25
C LYS A 19 0.20 18.68 -20.42
N GLU A 20 0.36 18.61 -19.10
CA GLU A 20 -0.49 19.30 -18.13
C GLU A 20 0.25 20.50 -17.55
N PHE A 21 1.48 20.30 -17.07
CA PHE A 21 2.34 21.37 -16.55
C PHE A 21 3.83 21.00 -16.62
N GLN A 22 4.68 21.96 -16.27
CA GLN A 22 6.12 21.77 -16.17
C GLN A 22 6.64 22.44 -14.89
N THR A 23 7.54 21.77 -14.17
CA THR A 23 8.09 22.25 -12.90
C THR A 23 9.56 21.84 -12.72
N LYS A 24 10.16 22.22 -11.60
CA LYS A 24 11.47 21.70 -11.17
C LYS A 24 11.30 20.56 -10.18
N VAL A 25 12.04 19.48 -10.41
CA VAL A 25 12.16 18.32 -9.51
C VAL A 25 13.59 18.27 -8.97
N LEU A 26 13.76 17.88 -7.69
CA LEU A 26 15.03 17.96 -6.95
C LEU A 26 15.66 19.36 -6.98
N ASN A 27 14.85 20.41 -7.15
CA ASN A 27 15.30 21.79 -7.38
C ASN A 27 16.23 22.00 -8.61
N GLN A 28 16.41 20.98 -9.44
CA GLN A 28 17.44 20.93 -10.48
C GLN A 28 16.83 20.64 -11.85
N TYR A 29 16.05 19.57 -11.96
CA TYR A 29 15.60 19.03 -13.24
C TYR A 29 14.29 19.67 -13.66
N LYS A 30 14.24 20.19 -14.89
CA LYS A 30 13.02 20.75 -15.46
C LYS A 30 12.17 19.61 -16.04
N VAL A 31 11.13 19.21 -15.32
CA VAL A 31 10.33 18.01 -15.61
C VAL A 31 8.94 18.38 -16.11
N VAL A 32 8.47 17.69 -17.15
CA VAL A 32 7.10 17.81 -17.66
C VAL A 32 6.19 16.74 -17.05
N TYR A 33 4.99 17.13 -16.64
CA TYR A 33 3.92 16.23 -16.21
C TYR A 33 2.81 16.19 -17.25
N TYR A 34 2.24 15.00 -17.43
CA TYR A 34 1.25 14.68 -18.43
C TYR A 34 0.02 14.07 -17.77
N LYS A 35 -1.17 14.44 -18.25
CA LYS A 35 -2.45 13.88 -17.81
C LYS A 35 -3.03 12.99 -18.91
N CYS A 36 -3.36 11.75 -18.53
CA CYS A 36 -3.99 10.81 -19.46
C CYS A 36 -5.39 11.27 -19.88
N CYS A 37 -5.72 11.18 -21.17
CA CYS A 37 -7.06 11.55 -21.65
C CYS A 37 -8.14 10.50 -21.33
N ASP A 38 -7.74 9.26 -21.01
CA ASP A 38 -8.67 8.15 -20.77
C ASP A 38 -8.83 7.84 -19.27
N CYS A 39 -7.76 7.49 -18.56
CA CYS A 39 -7.83 7.11 -17.14
C CYS A 39 -7.46 8.25 -16.17
N ASP A 40 -7.23 9.45 -16.70
CA ASP A 40 -6.81 10.66 -15.97
C ASP A 40 -5.45 10.61 -15.27
N LEU A 41 -4.74 9.48 -15.20
CA LEU A 41 -3.43 9.37 -14.53
C LEU A 41 -2.55 10.58 -14.84
N LEU A 42 -2.15 11.29 -13.80
CA LEU A 42 -1.18 12.37 -13.87
C LEU A 42 0.20 11.77 -13.61
N GLN A 43 1.14 11.94 -14.53
CA GLN A 43 2.41 11.24 -14.50
C GLN A 43 3.53 12.14 -15.02
N SER A 44 4.73 11.99 -14.50
CA SER A 44 5.90 12.64 -15.08
C SER A 44 6.21 12.08 -16.48
N GLU A 45 7.07 12.76 -17.23
CA GLU A 45 7.88 12.10 -18.27
C GLU A 45 8.72 10.95 -17.70
N PHE A 46 9.46 10.25 -18.57
CA PHE A 46 10.34 9.17 -18.11
C PHE A 46 11.29 9.70 -17.01
N PRO A 47 11.27 9.11 -15.80
CA PRO A 47 11.88 9.73 -14.61
C PRO A 47 13.40 9.48 -14.57
N PHE A 48 14.15 10.14 -15.44
CA PHE A 48 15.61 9.96 -15.58
C PHE A 48 16.42 10.35 -14.33
N TRP A 49 15.83 11.06 -13.38
CA TRP A 49 16.46 11.46 -12.10
C TRP A 49 16.17 10.47 -10.95
N LEU A 50 15.35 9.44 -11.17
CA LEU A 50 14.81 8.61 -10.09
C LEU A 50 15.91 7.91 -9.29
N GLU A 51 17.00 7.48 -9.94
CA GLU A 51 18.17 6.91 -9.28
C GLU A 51 18.76 7.86 -8.22
N GLU A 52 18.88 9.15 -8.55
CA GLU A 52 19.35 10.17 -7.60
C GLU A 52 18.38 10.35 -6.43
N ALA A 53 17.07 10.39 -6.72
CA ALA A 53 16.03 10.51 -5.72
C ALA A 53 16.03 9.34 -4.72
N TYR A 54 16.52 8.15 -5.13
CA TYR A 54 16.61 6.95 -4.29
C TYR A 54 17.98 6.73 -3.62
N ASN A 55 18.92 7.67 -3.72
CA ASN A 55 20.16 7.63 -2.92
C ASN A 55 19.88 7.48 -1.42
N LYS A 56 18.69 7.89 -0.96
CA LYS A 56 18.11 7.49 0.32
C LYS A 56 16.73 6.87 0.07
N ALA A 57 16.54 5.62 0.49
CA ALA A 57 15.28 4.90 0.32
C ALA A 57 14.09 5.62 0.98
N ILE A 58 14.34 6.34 2.08
CA ILE A 58 13.34 7.18 2.75
C ILE A 58 13.83 8.62 2.80
N SER A 59 12.99 9.54 2.33
CA SER A 59 13.27 10.97 2.33
C SER A 59 13.29 11.54 3.74
N ILE A 60 14.24 12.44 4.03
CA ILE A 60 14.28 13.20 5.29
C ILE A 60 13.05 14.09 5.49
N LEU A 61 12.29 14.33 4.41
CA LEU A 61 11.05 15.11 4.44
C LEU A 61 9.87 14.30 4.98
N ASP A 62 9.97 12.98 5.08
CA ASP A 62 8.93 12.11 5.63
C ASP A 62 8.92 12.13 7.17
N THR A 63 8.56 13.29 7.71
CA THR A 63 8.42 13.50 9.16
C THR A 63 7.16 12.84 9.74
N GLY A 64 6.24 12.39 8.88
CA GLY A 64 4.96 11.79 9.26
C GLY A 64 4.99 10.27 9.43
N ILE A 65 6.12 9.60 9.15
CA ILE A 65 6.21 8.13 9.03
C ILE A 65 5.62 7.37 10.22
N PHE A 66 5.92 7.77 11.46
CA PHE A 66 5.40 7.09 12.66
C PHE A 66 3.92 7.39 12.91
N LEU A 67 3.48 8.63 12.68
CA LEU A 67 2.08 9.01 12.83
C LEU A 67 1.21 8.22 11.84
N ARG A 68 1.59 8.25 10.56
CA ARG A 68 0.89 7.55 9.47
C ARG A 68 0.84 6.04 9.72
N ASN A 69 1.95 5.42 10.10
CA ASN A 69 1.97 3.99 10.41
C ASN A 69 1.09 3.61 11.63
N ASN A 70 1.04 4.46 12.66
CA ASN A 70 0.13 4.27 13.79
C ASN A 70 -1.35 4.42 13.41
N GLU A 71 -1.68 5.29 12.45
CA GLU A 71 -3.04 5.38 11.92
C GLU A 71 -3.38 4.15 11.06
N ASN A 72 -2.45 3.71 10.21
CA ASN A 72 -2.61 2.58 9.32
C ASN A 72 -2.85 1.27 10.08
N VAL A 73 -2.06 0.98 11.13
CA VAL A 73 -2.27 -0.24 11.94
C VAL A 73 -3.68 -0.26 12.56
N LYS A 74 -4.22 0.88 12.98
CA LYS A 74 -5.58 0.95 13.54
C LYS A 74 -6.65 0.74 12.46
N LYS A 75 -6.52 1.42 11.30
CA LYS A 75 -7.41 1.23 10.13
C LYS A 75 -7.42 -0.24 9.70
N LEU A 76 -6.24 -0.83 9.52
CA LEU A 76 -6.05 -2.23 9.14
C LEU A 76 -6.65 -3.20 10.16
N THR A 77 -6.47 -2.95 11.46
CA THR A 77 -7.04 -3.80 12.51
C THR A 77 -8.57 -3.89 12.41
N LEU A 78 -9.24 -2.75 12.21
CA LEU A 78 -10.70 -2.71 12.08
C LEU A 78 -11.15 -3.32 10.75
N LEU A 79 -10.44 -3.02 9.66
CA LEU A 79 -10.76 -3.54 8.34
C LEU A 79 -10.63 -5.07 8.29
N LEU A 80 -9.50 -5.63 8.71
CA LEU A 80 -9.23 -7.06 8.66
C LEU A 80 -10.15 -7.87 9.57
N THR A 81 -10.55 -7.30 10.72
CA THR A 81 -11.58 -7.91 11.58
C THR A 81 -12.94 -7.97 10.87
N GLU A 82 -13.31 -6.91 10.16
CA GLU A 82 -14.56 -6.89 9.37
C GLU A 82 -14.49 -7.86 8.19
N VAL A 83 -13.37 -7.90 7.46
CA VAL A 83 -13.13 -8.86 6.37
C VAL A 83 -13.28 -10.30 6.87
N GLN A 84 -12.63 -10.64 7.98
CA GLN A 84 -12.74 -11.98 8.58
C GLN A 84 -14.18 -12.29 8.99
N THR A 85 -14.89 -11.31 9.56
CA THR A 85 -16.29 -11.48 9.96
C THR A 85 -17.15 -11.81 8.74
N GLN A 86 -17.01 -11.08 7.63
CA GLN A 86 -17.76 -11.34 6.41
C GLN A 86 -17.40 -12.69 5.76
N TRP A 87 -16.13 -13.09 5.77
CA TRP A 87 -15.73 -14.41 5.26
C TRP A 87 -16.24 -15.57 6.12
N ASN A 88 -16.40 -15.37 7.43
CA ASN A 88 -16.95 -16.38 8.36
C ASN A 88 -18.49 -16.41 8.41
N GLU A 89 -19.17 -15.37 7.91
CA GLU A 89 -20.64 -15.25 7.91
C GLU A 89 -21.36 -16.18 6.90
N LYS A 90 -20.66 -17.07 6.19
CA LYS A 90 -21.28 -18.05 5.26
C LYS A 90 -22.21 -19.08 5.93
N SER A 91 -22.24 -19.16 7.27
CA SER A 91 -23.17 -20.01 8.03
C SER A 91 -24.29 -19.17 8.66
N PHE A 92 -25.55 -19.57 8.44
CA PHE A 92 -26.76 -18.92 8.98
C PHE A 92 -26.66 -18.64 10.50
N TRP A 93 -26.06 -19.56 11.26
CA TRP A 93 -25.88 -19.44 12.71
C TRP A 93 -24.87 -18.34 13.12
N ASN A 94 -23.86 -18.07 12.29
CA ASN A 94 -22.88 -17.00 12.55
C ASN A 94 -23.49 -15.61 12.32
N SER A 95 -24.48 -15.51 11.41
CA SER A 95 -25.20 -14.25 11.15
C SER A 95 -26.09 -13.82 12.32
N LEU A 96 -26.60 -14.76 13.13
CA LEU A 96 -27.49 -14.45 14.25
C LEU A 96 -26.76 -13.82 15.44
N PHE A 97 -25.50 -14.22 15.67
CA PHE A 97 -24.72 -13.79 16.84
C PHE A 97 -23.58 -12.81 16.54
N ARG A 98 -23.32 -12.46 15.26
CA ARG A 98 -22.31 -11.49 14.75
C ARG A 98 -21.07 -11.38 15.63
N LYS A 99 -20.52 -12.53 16.02
CA LYS A 99 -19.37 -12.57 16.91
C LYS A 99 -18.17 -12.11 16.09
N ARG A 100 -17.58 -10.97 16.49
CA ARG A 100 -16.33 -10.51 15.88
C ARG A 100 -15.27 -11.57 16.07
N VAL A 101 -14.55 -11.84 15.00
CA VAL A 101 -13.50 -12.85 14.92
C VAL A 101 -12.22 -12.17 14.50
N PHE A 102 -11.12 -12.51 15.15
CA PHE A 102 -9.81 -12.00 14.77
C PHE A 102 -9.39 -12.61 13.43
N PHE A 103 -8.68 -11.82 12.63
CA PHE A 103 -8.15 -12.27 11.35
C PHE A 103 -7.12 -13.39 11.53
N GLN A 104 -7.22 -14.46 10.72
CA GLN A 104 -6.37 -15.66 10.85
C GLN A 104 -5.38 -15.86 9.69
N GLY A 105 -5.41 -15.01 8.67
CA GLY A 105 -4.51 -15.12 7.52
C GLY A 105 -3.13 -14.51 7.74
N LYS A 106 -2.22 -14.78 6.80
CA LYS A 106 -0.90 -14.14 6.72
C LYS A 106 -0.94 -12.86 5.88
N ILE A 107 -0.14 -11.88 6.26
CA ILE A 107 -0.07 -10.56 5.65
C ILE A 107 1.37 -10.31 5.20
N LEU A 108 1.54 -9.87 3.95
CA LEU A 108 2.82 -9.41 3.43
C LEU A 108 2.76 -7.91 3.17
N ASP A 109 3.63 -7.14 3.80
CA ASP A 109 3.87 -5.73 3.48
C ASP A 109 4.91 -5.63 2.36
N PHE A 110 4.45 -5.30 1.15
CA PHE A 110 5.27 -5.16 -0.05
C PHE A 110 5.74 -3.72 -0.18
N GLY A 111 7.05 -3.50 -0.21
CA GLY A 111 7.64 -2.18 0.03
C GLY A 111 7.68 -1.83 1.52
N GLY A 112 7.96 -2.81 2.38
CA GLY A 112 7.83 -2.66 3.83
C GLY A 112 8.80 -1.68 4.50
N GLY A 113 9.74 -1.07 3.75
CA GLY A 113 10.67 -0.06 4.23
C GLY A 113 11.48 -0.55 5.44
N HIS A 114 11.62 0.33 6.44
CA HIS A 114 12.25 -0.02 7.72
C HIS A 114 11.47 -1.07 8.55
N GLY A 115 10.26 -1.48 8.14
CA GLY A 115 9.49 -2.51 8.83
C GLY A 115 8.65 -2.01 10.00
N ILE A 116 8.37 -0.71 10.05
CA ILE A 116 7.57 -0.08 11.11
C ILE A 116 6.13 -0.63 11.10
N LEU A 117 5.47 -0.65 9.93
CA LEU A 117 4.11 -1.16 9.82
C LEU A 117 4.02 -2.63 10.23
N VAL A 118 4.95 -3.46 9.74
CA VAL A 118 5.04 -4.87 10.12
C VAL A 118 5.18 -5.04 11.62
N ARG A 119 6.08 -4.29 12.27
CA ARG A 119 6.25 -4.35 13.73
C ARG A 119 4.95 -4.00 14.46
N LEU A 120 4.31 -2.90 14.10
CA LEU A 120 3.05 -2.47 14.70
C LEU A 120 1.92 -3.49 14.51
N MET A 121 1.81 -4.09 13.32
CA MET A 121 0.83 -5.14 13.04
C MET A 121 1.08 -6.40 13.88
N ARG A 122 2.34 -6.81 14.06
CA ARG A 122 2.69 -7.95 14.94
C ARG A 122 2.45 -7.64 16.42
N ASP A 123 2.72 -6.41 16.86
CA ASP A 123 2.40 -5.96 18.22
C ASP A 123 0.89 -5.93 18.48
N VAL A 124 0.06 -5.74 17.44
CA VAL A 124 -1.39 -6.01 17.54
C VAL A 124 -1.67 -7.50 17.70
N GLY A 125 -1.01 -8.34 16.90
CA GLY A 125 -1.15 -9.80 16.93
C GLY A 125 -1.28 -10.46 15.57
N PHE A 126 -1.13 -9.71 14.47
CA PHE A 126 -1.21 -10.24 13.11
C PHE A 126 0.03 -11.05 12.74
N ASP A 127 -0.14 -12.04 11.87
CA ASP A 127 1.00 -12.66 11.20
C ASP A 127 1.42 -11.83 9.99
N CYS A 128 2.17 -10.77 10.26
CA CYS A 128 2.64 -9.81 9.26
C CYS A 128 4.14 -10.00 8.98
N PHE A 129 4.51 -9.90 7.71
CA PHE A 129 5.85 -10.10 7.17
C PHE A 129 6.17 -8.98 6.19
N TRP A 130 7.44 -8.77 5.87
CA TRP A 130 7.86 -7.70 4.94
C TRP A 130 8.61 -8.24 3.72
N TYR A 131 8.48 -7.54 2.62
CA TYR A 131 9.36 -7.63 1.45
C TYR A 131 9.70 -6.22 0.98
N ASP A 132 10.97 -5.94 0.75
CA ASP A 132 11.41 -4.68 0.17
C ASP A 132 12.66 -4.90 -0.70
N LYS A 133 12.69 -4.32 -1.89
CA LYS A 133 13.79 -4.45 -2.84
C LYS A 133 14.92 -3.46 -2.57
N TYR A 134 14.61 -2.32 -1.94
CA TYR A 134 15.50 -1.16 -1.87
C TYR A 134 15.87 -0.80 -0.43
N ALA A 135 14.93 -0.93 0.50
CA ALA A 135 15.14 -0.57 1.90
C ALA A 135 15.65 -1.74 2.74
N LYS A 136 16.58 -1.43 3.64
CA LYS A 136 16.90 -2.31 4.75
C LYS A 136 15.79 -2.23 5.79
N ASN A 137 15.37 -3.40 6.28
CA ASN A 137 14.39 -3.48 7.36
C ASN A 137 15.08 -3.47 8.72
N ASP A 138 14.80 -2.46 9.55
CA ASP A 138 15.47 -2.28 10.84
C ASP A 138 14.60 -2.73 12.03
N PHE A 139 13.27 -2.74 11.90
CA PHE A 139 12.36 -3.01 13.01
C PHE A 139 11.73 -4.41 12.98
N SER A 140 11.83 -5.12 11.87
CA SER A 140 11.17 -6.42 11.63
C SER A 140 12.03 -7.45 10.90
N GLU A 141 13.36 -7.33 10.93
CA GLU A 141 14.32 -8.15 10.17
C GLU A 141 13.97 -9.66 10.15
N GLY A 142 13.71 -10.26 11.31
CA GLY A 142 13.40 -11.70 11.42
C GLY A 142 12.04 -12.16 10.88
N PHE A 143 11.28 -11.27 10.24
CA PHE A 143 9.96 -11.53 9.66
C PHE A 143 9.92 -11.18 8.16
N SER A 144 11.01 -11.44 7.44
CA SER A 144 11.05 -11.29 5.99
C SER A 144 10.11 -12.28 5.29
N TYR A 145 9.75 -11.94 4.06
CA TYR A 145 9.04 -12.80 3.13
C TYR A 145 9.68 -14.19 3.01
N ASN A 146 8.84 -15.22 2.98
CA ASN A 146 9.22 -16.58 2.71
C ASN A 146 8.46 -17.10 1.48
N PRO A 147 9.15 -17.46 0.38
CA PRO A 147 8.49 -17.94 -0.84
C PRO A 147 7.79 -19.30 -0.69
N ALA A 148 8.07 -20.06 0.37
CA ALA A 148 7.36 -21.29 0.69
C ALA A 148 6.01 -21.05 1.37
N GLU A 149 5.70 -19.82 1.75
CA GLU A 149 4.49 -19.42 2.44
C GLU A 149 3.53 -18.71 1.49
N ASN A 150 2.23 -18.80 1.78
CA ASN A 150 1.19 -18.07 1.06
C ASN A 150 0.61 -16.94 1.91
N TYR A 151 0.47 -15.75 1.31
CA TYR A 151 -0.04 -14.56 1.98
C TYR A 151 -1.44 -14.21 1.48
N ASP A 152 -2.42 -14.25 2.37
CA ASP A 152 -3.81 -13.93 2.03
C ASP A 152 -4.00 -12.45 1.69
N ILE A 153 -3.23 -11.59 2.34
CA ILE A 153 -3.30 -10.13 2.21
C ILE A 153 -1.92 -9.62 1.82
N VAL A 154 -1.88 -8.75 0.82
CA VAL A 154 -0.71 -7.92 0.55
C VAL A 154 -1.03 -6.47 0.92
N LEU A 155 -0.08 -5.79 1.54
CA LEU A 155 -0.12 -4.36 1.81
C LEU A 155 0.86 -3.66 0.86
N ALA A 156 0.54 -2.45 0.40
CA ALA A 156 1.45 -1.60 -0.37
C ALA A 156 1.21 -0.13 0.01
N PHE A 157 1.80 0.31 1.12
CA PHE A 157 1.62 1.67 1.63
C PHE A 157 2.78 2.56 1.22
N GLU A 158 2.49 3.77 0.74
CA GLU A 158 3.46 4.74 0.22
C GLU A 158 4.32 4.13 -0.89
N LEU A 159 3.68 3.55 -1.90
CA LEU A 159 4.35 2.81 -2.97
C LEU A 159 3.86 3.22 -4.37
N PHE A 160 2.57 3.46 -4.53
CA PHE A 160 1.95 3.65 -5.84
C PHE A 160 2.41 4.94 -6.53
N GLU A 161 2.60 6.01 -5.76
CA GLU A 161 3.07 7.32 -6.21
C GLU A 161 4.49 7.30 -6.80
N HIS A 162 5.24 6.25 -6.47
CA HIS A 162 6.63 6.04 -6.85
C HIS A 162 6.79 5.21 -8.12
N PHE A 163 5.70 4.63 -8.64
CA PHE A 163 5.78 3.73 -9.77
C PHE A 163 6.15 4.45 -11.07
N ASP A 164 7.29 4.07 -11.62
CA ASP A 164 7.73 4.48 -12.93
C ASP A 164 6.94 3.74 -14.03
N LYS A 165 6.38 2.57 -13.74
CA LYS A 165 5.52 1.81 -14.65
C LYS A 165 4.30 1.25 -13.92
N PRO A 166 3.34 2.10 -13.54
CA PRO A 166 2.22 1.71 -12.68
C PRO A 166 1.51 0.42 -13.07
N ASN A 167 1.28 0.18 -14.38
CA ASN A 167 0.66 -1.07 -14.82
C ASN A 167 1.52 -2.30 -14.49
N GLU A 168 2.79 -2.29 -14.91
CA GLU A 168 3.72 -3.40 -14.68
C GLU A 168 3.94 -3.64 -13.18
N ASN A 169 4.14 -2.58 -12.39
CA ASN A 169 4.38 -2.69 -10.95
C ASN A 169 3.16 -3.25 -10.20
N ILE A 170 1.95 -2.80 -10.53
CA ILE A 170 0.73 -3.32 -9.89
C ILE A 170 0.52 -4.79 -10.26
N VAL A 171 0.70 -5.14 -11.54
CA VAL A 171 0.58 -6.53 -12.02
C VAL A 171 1.64 -7.42 -11.36
N GLU A 172 2.86 -6.93 -11.16
CA GLU A 172 3.92 -7.63 -10.42
C GLU A 172 3.47 -7.96 -9.00
N ILE A 173 2.98 -6.97 -8.23
CA ILE A 173 2.52 -7.17 -6.86
C ILE A 173 1.39 -8.20 -6.80
N LEU A 174 0.40 -8.09 -7.69
CA LEU A 174 -0.72 -9.02 -7.75
C LEU A 174 -0.28 -10.43 -8.13
N ASN A 175 0.70 -10.58 -9.04
CA ASN A 175 1.22 -11.88 -9.44
C ASN A 175 2.22 -12.48 -8.45
N PHE A 176 2.83 -11.65 -7.59
CA PHE A 176 3.82 -12.08 -6.60
C PHE A 176 3.25 -13.14 -5.64
N GLN A 177 2.00 -12.97 -5.20
CA GLN A 177 1.32 -13.90 -4.27
C GLN A 177 -0.15 -14.19 -4.62
N LYS A 178 -0.73 -13.53 -5.63
CA LYS A 178 -2.18 -13.64 -5.96
C LYS A 178 -3.08 -13.51 -4.73
N PRO A 179 -2.87 -12.46 -3.90
CA PRO A 179 -3.55 -12.33 -2.62
C PRO A 179 -5.07 -12.25 -2.77
N LYS A 180 -5.80 -12.56 -1.71
CA LYS A 180 -7.25 -12.32 -1.65
C LYS A 180 -7.55 -10.82 -1.73
N LEU A 181 -6.74 -10.02 -1.03
CA LEU A 181 -6.81 -8.56 -1.01
C LEU A 181 -5.40 -7.96 -1.16
N LEU A 182 -5.27 -6.95 -2.02
CA LEU A 182 -4.21 -5.96 -1.93
C LEU A 182 -4.79 -4.69 -1.31
N ILE A 183 -4.24 -4.26 -0.17
CA ILE A 183 -4.63 -3.04 0.54
C ILE A 183 -3.50 -2.03 0.38
N PHE A 184 -3.77 -0.84 -0.13
CA PHE A 184 -2.71 0.10 -0.49
C PHE A 184 -3.09 1.53 -0.13
N SER A 185 -2.07 2.38 0.04
CA SER A 185 -2.23 3.82 0.16
C SER A 185 -1.66 4.53 -1.06
N THR A 186 -2.38 5.57 -1.47
CA THR A 186 -1.89 6.67 -2.31
C THR A 186 -2.92 7.78 -2.20
N LEU A 187 -2.50 9.03 -2.09
CA LEU A 187 -3.47 10.12 -1.98
C LEU A 187 -4.08 10.42 -3.35
N LEU A 188 -5.39 10.19 -3.46
CA LEU A 188 -6.10 10.53 -4.68
C LEU A 188 -6.26 12.04 -4.82
N TYR A 189 -5.96 12.56 -6.01
CA TYR A 189 -6.40 13.90 -6.38
C TYR A 189 -7.86 13.90 -6.86
N GLY A 190 -8.46 15.08 -6.94
CA GLY A 190 -9.86 15.26 -7.31
C GLY A 190 -10.13 15.18 -8.82
N SER A 191 -11.21 15.83 -9.26
CA SER A 191 -11.56 15.92 -10.68
C SER A 191 -10.64 16.81 -11.51
N LYS A 192 -9.90 17.71 -10.83
CA LYS A 192 -8.96 18.64 -11.43
C LYS A 192 -7.55 18.35 -10.96
N THR A 193 -6.59 18.67 -11.82
CA THR A 193 -5.17 18.67 -11.47
C THR A 193 -4.95 19.60 -10.27
N PRO A 194 -4.34 19.12 -9.18
CA PRO A 194 -4.04 19.95 -8.02
C PRO A 194 -3.11 21.12 -8.34
N ASP A 195 -3.27 22.21 -7.61
CA ASP A 195 -2.36 23.36 -7.67
C ASP A 195 -0.92 22.93 -7.37
N MET A 196 0.06 23.66 -7.94
CA MET A 196 1.49 23.34 -7.82
C MET A 196 2.03 23.31 -6.39
N ASN A 197 1.29 23.87 -5.42
CA ASN A 197 1.62 23.83 -4.00
C ASN A 197 0.99 22.64 -3.25
N TRP A 198 0.36 21.70 -3.95
CA TRP A 198 -0.18 20.50 -3.34
C TRP A 198 0.97 19.66 -2.76
N TRP A 199 0.98 19.54 -1.44
CA TRP A 199 2.07 18.94 -0.67
C TRP A 199 2.46 17.52 -1.13
N TYR A 200 1.50 16.77 -1.67
CA TYR A 200 1.70 15.40 -2.10
C TYR A 200 2.54 15.27 -3.37
N TYR A 201 2.77 16.35 -4.12
CA TYR A 201 3.70 16.33 -5.23
C TYR A 201 5.15 16.09 -4.79
N SER A 202 5.55 16.62 -3.61
CA SER A 202 6.89 16.49 -3.04
C SER A 202 8.02 16.65 -4.07
N PHE A 203 7.96 17.68 -4.92
CA PHE A 203 8.90 17.84 -6.04
C PHE A 203 10.36 17.94 -5.58
N GLU A 204 10.60 18.40 -4.35
CA GLU A 204 11.91 18.50 -3.73
C GLU A 204 12.52 17.12 -3.41
N SER A 205 11.69 16.11 -3.14
CA SER A 205 12.15 14.73 -2.97
C SER A 205 12.36 14.03 -4.31
N GLY A 206 11.57 14.39 -5.32
CA GLY A 206 11.59 13.81 -6.66
C GLY A 206 11.15 12.34 -6.74
N GLN A 207 10.66 11.77 -5.65
CA GLN A 207 10.23 10.36 -5.59
C GLN A 207 8.78 10.17 -6.05
N HIS A 208 7.91 11.19 -5.95
CA HIS A 208 6.52 11.10 -6.38
C HIS A 208 6.38 11.47 -7.86
N ILE A 209 6.05 10.48 -8.68
CA ILE A 209 6.11 10.58 -10.15
C ILE A 209 4.83 10.14 -10.86
N ALA A 210 3.89 9.52 -10.14
CA ALA A 210 2.58 9.13 -10.63
C ALA A 210 1.51 9.51 -9.59
N PHE A 211 0.40 10.10 -10.03
CA PHE A 211 -0.68 10.54 -9.17
C PHE A 211 -2.00 10.02 -9.72
N TYR A 212 -2.85 9.52 -8.82
CA TYR A 212 -4.04 8.75 -9.15
C TYR A 212 -5.29 9.52 -8.76
N ASN A 213 -6.38 9.30 -9.47
CA ASN A 213 -7.71 9.66 -9.01
C ASN A 213 -8.67 8.47 -9.06
N GLU A 214 -9.94 8.68 -8.72
CA GLU A 214 -10.95 7.63 -8.73
C GLU A 214 -11.11 6.97 -10.10
N LYS A 215 -11.02 7.74 -11.20
CA LYS A 215 -11.09 7.22 -12.58
C LYS A 215 -9.88 6.35 -12.91
N THR A 216 -8.70 6.77 -12.46
CA THR A 216 -7.47 6.00 -12.61
C THR A 216 -7.57 4.65 -11.90
N LEU A 217 -8.02 4.65 -10.65
CA LEU A 217 -8.19 3.40 -9.90
C LEU A 217 -9.27 2.51 -10.51
N ALA A 218 -10.42 3.08 -10.92
CA ALA A 218 -11.48 2.31 -11.59
C ALA A 218 -10.98 1.60 -12.86
N LYS A 219 -10.02 2.21 -13.59
CA LYS A 219 -9.41 1.58 -14.76
C LYS A 219 -8.71 0.26 -14.42
N LEU A 220 -8.18 0.10 -13.21
CA LEU A 220 -7.49 -1.14 -12.78
C LEU A 220 -8.40 -2.37 -12.83
N GLU A 221 -9.72 -2.21 -12.69
CA GLU A 221 -10.66 -3.33 -12.79
C GLU A 221 -10.69 -3.94 -14.19
N SER A 222 -10.38 -3.14 -15.22
CA SER A 222 -10.28 -3.60 -16.60
C SER A 222 -8.91 -4.18 -16.95
N LEU A 223 -7.89 -3.88 -16.14
CA LEU A 223 -6.51 -4.30 -16.35
C LEU A 223 -6.13 -5.53 -15.52
N THR A 224 -6.96 -5.91 -14.54
CA THR A 224 -6.63 -6.95 -13.55
C THR A 224 -7.83 -7.84 -13.25
N ASP A 225 -7.58 -8.99 -12.61
CA ASP A 225 -8.62 -9.89 -12.08
C ASP A 225 -9.17 -9.45 -10.72
N TYR A 226 -9.04 -8.16 -10.39
CA TYR A 226 -9.44 -7.58 -9.11
C TYR A 226 -10.48 -6.47 -9.31
N SER A 227 -11.40 -6.35 -8.36
CA SER A 227 -12.30 -5.20 -8.21
C SER A 227 -11.68 -4.17 -7.27
N VAL A 228 -11.97 -2.90 -7.50
CA VAL A 228 -11.39 -1.76 -6.80
C VAL A 228 -12.40 -1.19 -5.82
N CYS A 229 -11.94 -0.78 -4.64
CA CYS A 229 -12.74 0.01 -3.73
C CYS A 229 -11.88 0.99 -2.93
N SER A 230 -12.11 2.29 -3.11
CA SER A 230 -11.61 3.32 -2.21
C SER A 230 -12.44 3.36 -0.92
N LEU A 231 -11.78 3.18 0.22
CA LEU A 231 -12.40 3.26 1.54
C LEU A 231 -12.25 4.64 2.16
N ALA A 232 -11.16 5.34 1.83
CA ALA A 232 -10.91 6.75 2.10
C ALA A 232 -10.17 7.37 0.90
N THR A 233 -9.78 8.65 1.00
CA THR A 233 -9.03 9.37 -0.05
C THR A 233 -7.61 8.86 -0.24
N ASP A 234 -7.05 8.21 0.78
CA ASP A 234 -5.67 7.72 0.86
C ASP A 234 -5.58 6.20 1.11
N PHE A 235 -6.72 5.49 1.10
CA PHE A 235 -6.81 4.11 1.58
C PHE A 235 -7.75 3.28 0.71
N HIS A 236 -7.17 2.30 0.02
CA HIS A 236 -7.81 1.59 -1.09
C HIS A 236 -7.62 0.09 -0.97
N ILE A 237 -8.52 -0.67 -1.61
CA ILE A 237 -8.42 -2.11 -1.72
C ILE A 237 -8.62 -2.56 -3.18
N LEU A 238 -7.85 -3.56 -3.57
CA LEU A 238 -8.11 -4.44 -4.70
C LEU A 238 -8.51 -5.81 -4.15
N ILE A 239 -9.70 -6.29 -4.48
CA ILE A 239 -10.20 -7.61 -4.10
C ILE A 239 -10.27 -8.52 -5.30
N ARG A 240 -9.80 -9.75 -5.16
CA ARG A 240 -9.86 -10.74 -6.24
C ARG A 240 -11.32 -11.02 -6.62
N LYS A 241 -11.65 -11.04 -7.91
CA LYS A 241 -13.04 -11.08 -8.42
C LYS A 241 -13.85 -12.34 -8.06
N ASP A 242 -13.19 -13.42 -7.65
CA ASP A 242 -13.81 -14.63 -7.12
C ASP A 242 -14.30 -14.49 -5.67
N LEU A 243 -13.98 -13.37 -5.00
CA LEU A 243 -14.35 -13.07 -3.63
C LEU A 243 -15.37 -11.94 -3.56
N ASN A 244 -16.26 -12.02 -2.58
CA ASN A 244 -17.29 -11.03 -2.34
C ASN A 244 -17.13 -10.42 -0.94
N LEU A 245 -17.13 -9.09 -0.87
CA LEU A 245 -17.21 -8.32 0.36
C LEU A 245 -18.23 -7.18 0.22
N ASP A 246 -18.92 -6.85 1.29
CA ASP A 246 -19.80 -5.68 1.36
C ASP A 246 -18.96 -4.42 1.62
N PHE A 247 -18.61 -3.72 0.56
CA PHE A 247 -17.83 -2.47 0.62
C PHE A 247 -18.48 -1.37 1.46
N ARG A 248 -19.81 -1.36 1.63
CA ARG A 248 -20.47 -0.37 2.51
C ARG A 248 -20.12 -0.64 3.97
N LYS A 249 -20.11 -1.92 4.37
CA LYS A 249 -19.67 -2.32 5.72
C LYS A 249 -18.18 -2.07 5.91
N LEU A 250 -17.33 -2.34 4.92
CA LEU A 250 -15.89 -2.03 5.00
C LEU A 250 -15.65 -0.53 5.20
N ARG A 251 -16.31 0.34 4.41
CA ARG A 251 -16.21 1.80 4.59
C ARG A 251 -16.68 2.25 5.97
N LYS A 252 -17.74 1.64 6.51
CA LYS A 252 -18.24 1.93 7.85
C LYS A 252 -17.29 1.39 8.93
N SER A 253 -16.57 0.31 8.68
CA SER A 253 -15.68 -0.31 9.67
C SER A 253 -14.49 0.60 10.00
N ILE A 254 -13.98 1.35 9.03
CA ILE A 254 -12.87 2.29 9.22
C ILE A 254 -13.30 3.72 9.63
N ARG A 255 -14.54 3.92 10.10
CA ARG A 255 -14.98 5.17 10.73
C ARG A 255 -14.79 5.12 12.24
N ASN A 256 -14.47 6.27 12.84
CA ASN A 256 -14.24 6.42 14.29
C ASN A 256 -13.18 5.42 14.79
N VAL A 257 -12.08 5.30 14.04
CA VAL A 257 -11.04 4.29 14.26
C VAL A 257 -10.45 4.42 15.66
N GLU A 258 -10.12 5.64 16.09
CA GLU A 258 -9.50 5.91 17.38
C GLU A 258 -10.33 5.39 18.56
N SER A 259 -11.63 5.69 18.60
CA SER A 259 -12.49 5.26 19.71
C SER A 259 -12.78 3.76 19.69
N ARG A 260 -12.77 3.14 18.51
CA ARG A 260 -13.12 1.72 18.34
C ARG A 260 -11.92 0.79 18.48
N PHE A 261 -10.73 1.25 18.11
CA PHE A 261 -9.52 0.43 18.10
C PHE A 261 -9.25 -0.35 19.39
N PRO A 262 -9.37 0.23 20.61
CA PRO A 262 -9.13 -0.52 21.84
C PRO A 262 -10.03 -1.76 21.99
N SER A 263 -11.28 -1.70 21.53
CA SER A 263 -12.21 -2.82 21.60
C SER A 263 -11.89 -3.92 20.59
N PHE A 264 -11.44 -3.56 19.39
CA PHE A 264 -11.04 -4.50 18.35
C PHE A 264 -9.69 -5.15 18.70
N ARG A 265 -8.74 -4.36 19.21
CA ARG A 265 -7.43 -4.79 19.64
C ARG A 265 -7.49 -5.93 20.67
N LYS A 266 -8.49 -5.94 21.55
CA LYS A 266 -8.70 -7.01 22.56
C LYS A 266 -9.00 -8.39 21.97
N LEU A 267 -9.42 -8.47 20.70
CA LEU A 267 -9.62 -9.73 20.00
C LEU A 267 -8.30 -10.42 19.63
N TYR A 268 -7.20 -9.66 19.58
CA TYR A 268 -5.90 -10.13 19.14
C TYR A 268 -4.96 -10.31 20.33
N LYS A 269 -4.19 -11.41 20.32
CA LYS A 269 -3.10 -11.62 21.26
C LYS A 269 -1.83 -11.01 20.66
N THR A 270 -1.14 -10.14 21.41
CA THR A 270 0.14 -9.57 20.95
C THR A 270 1.14 -10.69 20.63
N LYS A 271 1.93 -10.50 19.58
CA LYS A 271 3.06 -11.38 19.26
C LYS A 271 4.39 -10.92 19.86
N THR A 272 4.47 -9.78 20.55
CA THR A 272 5.75 -9.21 21.02
C THR A 272 6.62 -10.22 21.79
N PHE A 273 6.05 -10.96 22.76
CA PHE A 273 6.81 -11.96 23.52
C PHE A 273 7.03 -13.27 22.75
N GLU A 274 6.05 -13.70 21.96
CA GLU A 274 6.16 -14.89 21.10
C GLU A 274 7.28 -14.70 20.06
N ASP A 275 7.33 -13.54 19.43
CA ASP A 275 8.36 -13.11 18.49
C ASP A 275 9.74 -13.08 19.15
N HIS A 276 9.85 -12.52 20.37
CA HIS A 276 11.10 -12.53 21.11
C HIS A 276 11.63 -13.95 21.31
N LEU A 277 10.79 -14.88 21.77
CA LEU A 277 11.18 -16.28 21.99
C LEU A 277 11.57 -16.98 20.69
N LEU A 278 10.83 -16.72 19.60
CA LEU A 278 11.13 -17.25 18.26
C LEU A 278 12.50 -16.78 17.77
N LEU A 279 12.76 -15.47 17.83
CA LEU A 279 14.02 -14.89 17.37
C LEU A 279 15.19 -15.35 18.23
N LYS A 280 15.03 -15.40 19.56
CA LYS A 280 16.04 -15.96 20.47
C LYS A 280 16.43 -17.38 20.08
N LYS A 281 15.45 -18.24 19.77
CA LYS A 281 15.71 -19.62 19.34
C LYS A 281 16.49 -19.67 18.02
N ARG A 282 16.12 -18.84 17.04
CA ARG A 282 16.81 -18.78 15.73
C ARG A 282 18.25 -18.31 15.88
N THR A 283 18.50 -17.28 16.68
CA THR A 283 19.87 -16.79 16.96
C THR A 283 20.72 -17.87 17.60
N SER A 284 20.21 -18.56 18.63
CA SER A 284 20.94 -19.66 19.28
C SER A 284 21.14 -20.91 18.40
N GLN A 285 20.37 -21.08 17.32
CA GLN A 285 20.59 -22.15 16.33
C GLN A 285 21.68 -21.76 15.33
N ALA A 286 21.65 -20.52 14.83
CA ALA A 286 22.67 -20.01 13.91
C ALA A 286 24.08 -20.07 14.52
N GLU A 287 24.23 -19.75 15.81
CA GLU A 287 25.51 -19.85 16.54
C GLU A 287 26.04 -21.29 16.68
N LYS A 288 25.19 -22.31 16.54
CA LYS A 288 25.60 -23.73 16.61
C LYS A 288 26.01 -24.29 15.26
N GLU A 289 25.61 -23.64 14.18
CA GLU A 289 25.89 -24.06 12.80
C GLU A 289 27.10 -23.31 12.20
N SER A 290 27.59 -22.27 12.87
CA SER A 290 28.82 -21.52 12.57
C SER A 290 30.05 -22.08 13.30
#